data_AF-K9W5M9-F1
#
_entry.id   AF-K9W5M9-F1
#
_cell.length_a   1.000
_cell.length_b   1.000
_cell.length_c   1.000
_cell.angle_alpha   90.00
_cell.angle_beta   90.00
_cell.angle_gamma   90.00
#
_symmetry.space_group_name_H-M   'P 1'
#
loop_
_entity.id
_entity.type
_entity.pdbx_description
1 polymer ?
#
loop_
_entity_poly.entity_id
_entity_poly.type
_entity_poly.pdbx_seq_one_letter_code
_entity_poly.pdbx_strand_id
1 'polypeptide(L)' 'MSKKGHKNTKGQPEMWDELKGRYTLTVTPTGIKGIDAIAERLGVSRSELVERIGRGIIPLKLDDLQEFDLVERKSA' A
#
# COMPACT_ATOMS: atom_id res chain seq x y z
N MET A 1 -1.31 -30.03 -9.97
CA MET A 1 -1.97 -29.63 -8.72
C MET A 1 -0.90 -29.52 -7.63
N SER A 2 -0.35 -28.32 -7.41
CA SER A 2 0.72 -28.10 -6.43
C SER A 2 0.16 -28.11 -5.01
N LYS A 3 0.80 -28.87 -4.10
CA LYS A 3 0.42 -29.02 -2.69
C LYS A 3 0.53 -27.69 -1.94
N LYS A 4 -0.49 -27.41 -1.12
CA LYS A 4 -0.51 -26.36 -0.10
C LYS A 4 0.76 -26.48 0.78
N GLY A 5 1.64 -25.49 0.75
CA GLY A 5 2.85 -25.45 1.60
C GLY A 5 4.19 -25.06 0.95
N HIS A 6 4.26 -24.81 -0.36
CA HIS A 6 5.50 -24.34 -0.98
C HIS A 6 5.55 -22.81 -1.10
N LYS A 7 6.11 -22.16 -0.07
CA LYS A 7 6.63 -20.80 -0.14
C LYS A 7 8.00 -20.81 -0.82
N ASN A 8 8.05 -20.29 -2.03
CA ASN A 8 9.30 -19.94 -2.68
C ASN A 8 9.84 -18.65 -2.05
N THR A 9 10.69 -18.78 -1.03
CA THR A 9 11.88 -17.93 -0.87
C THR A 9 12.76 -18.51 0.23
N LYS A 10 13.99 -18.87 -0.15
CA LYS A 10 15.06 -19.22 0.78
C LYS A 10 15.22 -18.10 1.83
N GLY A 11 14.84 -18.37 3.07
CA GLY A 11 15.54 -17.89 4.26
C GLY A 11 15.32 -16.43 4.71
N GLN A 12 14.25 -15.74 4.32
CA GLN A 12 13.86 -14.51 5.00
C GLN A 12 12.43 -14.63 5.55
N PRO A 13 12.20 -14.39 6.86
CA PRO A 13 10.85 -14.13 7.34
C PRO A 13 10.32 -12.90 6.61
N GLU A 14 9.08 -12.97 6.13
CA GLU A 14 8.43 -11.75 5.65
C GLU A 14 8.38 -10.76 6.81
N MET A 15 8.72 -9.49 6.56
CA MET A 15 8.86 -8.44 7.58
C MET A 15 7.66 -8.35 8.54
N TRP A 16 6.48 -8.79 8.10
CA TRP A 16 5.20 -8.68 8.80
C TRP A 16 4.58 -10.02 9.23
N ASP A 17 5.35 -11.12 9.24
CA ASP A 17 4.91 -12.47 9.58
C ASP A 17 3.70 -13.00 8.76
N GLU A 18 3.35 -12.31 7.69
CA GLU A 18 2.27 -12.62 6.77
C GLU A 18 2.83 -12.73 5.34
N LEU A 19 2.16 -13.50 4.48
CA LEU A 19 2.44 -13.50 3.04
C LEU A 19 1.86 -12.28 2.35
N LYS A 20 2.67 -11.54 1.58
CA LYS A 20 2.11 -10.58 0.64
C LYS A 20 1.19 -11.27 -0.38
N GLY A 21 -0.07 -10.84 -0.41
CA GLY A 21 -1.03 -11.17 -1.46
C GLY A 21 -0.84 -10.29 -2.71
N ARG A 22 -1.45 -10.69 -3.83
CA ARG A 22 -1.47 -9.87 -5.06
C ARG A 22 -2.68 -8.94 -5.03
N TYR A 23 -2.44 -7.65 -4.88
CA TYR A 23 -3.45 -6.59 -4.91
C TYR A 23 -3.10 -5.56 -5.98
N THR A 24 -4.11 -5.01 -6.65
CA THR A 24 -3.95 -4.00 -7.71
C THR A 24 -4.51 -2.66 -7.24
N LEU A 25 -3.73 -1.59 -7.41
CA LEU A 25 -4.16 -0.21 -7.18
C LEU A 25 -4.00 0.58 -8.49
N THR A 26 -5.09 1.20 -8.95
CA THR A 26 -5.08 2.09 -10.11
C THR A 26 -4.97 3.52 -9.61
N VAL A 27 -3.95 4.25 -10.06
CA VAL A 27 -3.68 5.63 -9.64
C VAL A 27 -3.33 6.50 -10.86
N THR A 28 -3.48 7.81 -10.72
CA THR A 28 -3.12 8.76 -11.79
C THR A 28 -1.61 8.86 -11.97
N PRO A 29 -1.11 9.33 -13.13
CA PRO A 29 0.32 9.56 -13.35
C PRO A 29 0.97 10.52 -12.33
N THR A 30 0.23 11.51 -11.85
CA THR A 30 0.70 12.41 -10.78
C THR A 30 0.75 11.70 -9.44
N GLY A 31 -0.28 10.91 -9.13
CA GLY A 31 -0.35 10.14 -7.89
C GLY A 31 0.81 9.14 -7.77
N ILE A 32 1.11 8.39 -8.84
CA ILE A 32 2.20 7.42 -8.79
C ILE A 32 3.58 8.08 -8.62
N LYS A 33 3.83 9.23 -9.27
CA LYS A 33 5.08 9.99 -9.10
C LYS A 33 5.26 10.47 -7.65
N GLY A 34 4.17 10.92 -7.01
CA GLY A 34 4.21 11.30 -5.60
C GLY A 34 4.53 10.11 -4.69
N ILE A 35 3.91 8.96 -4.94
CA ILE A 35 4.18 7.72 -4.19
C ILE A 35 5.64 7.28 -4.39
N ASP A 36 6.14 7.31 -5.63
CA ASP A 36 7.53 6.95 -5.96
C ASP A 36 8.52 7.83 -5.20
N ALA A 37 8.33 9.16 -5.22
CA ALA A 37 9.20 10.10 -4.51
C ALA A 37 9.23 9.85 -2.99
N ILE A 38 8.07 9.55 -2.38
CA ILE A 38 7.99 9.23 -0.95
C ILE A 38 8.69 7.90 -0.65
N ALA A 39 8.47 6.88 -1.48
CA ALA A 39 9.07 5.56 -1.32
C ALA A 39 10.60 5.62 -1.45
N GLU A 40 11.12 6.35 -2.45
CA GLU A 40 12.55 6.61 -2.64
C GLU A 40 13.16 7.33 -1.43
N ARG A 41 12.50 8.37 -0.93
CA ARG A 41 12.98 9.13 0.23
C ARG A 41 13.06 8.28 1.51
N LEU A 42 12.19 7.27 1.64
CA LEU A 42 12.18 6.33 2.76
C LEU A 42 13.04 5.08 2.51
N GLY A 43 13.61 4.91 1.31
CA GLY A 43 14.39 3.74 0.95
C GLY A 43 13.58 2.44 0.90
N VAL A 44 12.30 2.52 0.55
CA VAL A 44 11.38 1.36 0.50
C VAL A 44 10.74 1.20 -0.86
N SER A 45 10.14 0.02 -1.10
CA SER A 45 9.29 -0.16 -2.28
C SER A 45 7.93 0.50 -2.11
N ARG A 46 7.24 0.78 -3.23
CA ARG A 46 5.85 1.29 -3.23
C ARG A 46 4.88 0.43 -2.40
N SER A 47 4.94 -0.89 -2.56
CA SER A 47 4.05 -1.80 -1.84
C SER A 47 4.35 -1.80 -0.34
N GLU A 48 5.60 -1.64 0.04
CA GLU A 48 6.01 -1.51 1.43
C GLU A 48 5.56 -0.18 2.05
N LEU A 49 5.63 0.92 1.30
CA LEU A 49 5.05 2.19 1.71
C LEU A 49 3.54 2.07 1.98
N VAL A 50 2.80 1.45 1.06
CA VAL A 50 1.35 1.24 1.21
C VAL A 50 1.04 0.35 2.42
N GLU A 51 1.82 -0.70 2.66
CA GLU A 51 1.64 -1.54 3.85
C GLU A 51 1.91 -0.79 5.15
N ARG A 52 2.97 0.01 5.21
CA ARG A 52 3.27 0.82 6.40
C ARG A 52 2.18 1.84 6.70
N ILE A 53 1.57 2.41 5.67
CA ILE A 53 0.39 3.28 5.82
C ILE A 53 -0.80 2.47 6.35
N GLY A 54 -1.14 1.33 5.72
CA GLY A 54 -2.27 0.51 6.12
C GLY A 54 -2.14 -0.11 7.52
N ARG A 55 -0.90 -0.39 7.96
CA ARG A 55 -0.57 -0.89 9.30
C ARG A 55 -0.40 0.25 10.33
N GLY A 56 -0.56 1.52 9.95
CA GLY A 56 -0.46 2.67 10.84
C GLY A 56 0.95 3.03 11.31
N ILE A 57 1.99 2.46 10.68
CA ILE A 57 3.40 2.78 10.97
C ILE A 57 3.74 4.17 10.44
N ILE A 58 3.21 4.52 9.27
CA ILE A 58 3.26 5.88 8.74
C ILE A 58 1.90 6.51 9.02
N PRO A 59 1.82 7.52 9.92
CA PRO A 59 0.56 8.15 10.25
C PRO A 59 0.07 9.00 9.08
N LEU A 60 -1.21 8.87 8.73
CA LEU A 60 -1.90 9.80 7.86
C LEU A 60 -2.53 10.89 8.73
N LYS A 61 -2.21 12.15 8.44
CA LYS A 61 -2.93 13.29 9.03
C LYS A 61 -4.20 13.51 8.23
N LEU A 62 -5.34 13.25 8.86
CA LEU A 62 -6.66 13.43 8.26
C LEU A 62 -7.23 14.83 8.52
N ASP A 63 -6.64 15.57 9.47
CA ASP A 63 -7.12 16.89 9.91
C ASP A 63 -7.03 17.96 8.80
N ASP A 64 -6.14 17.76 7.82
CA ASP A 64 -5.93 18.65 6.68
C ASP A 64 -6.80 18.31 5.45
N LEU A 65 -7.58 17.21 5.52
CA LEU A 65 -8.56 16.85 4.49
C LEU A 65 -9.84 17.65 4.74
N GLN A 66 -9.86 18.92 4.34
CA GLN A 66 -11.14 19.60 4.11
C GLN A 66 -11.97 18.74 3.15
N GLU A 67 -13.26 18.59 3.44
CA GLU A 67 -14.23 17.70 2.78
C GLU A 67 -14.15 17.72 1.24
N PHE A 68 -13.25 16.94 0.64
CA PHE A 68 -13.28 16.66 -0.78
C PHE A 68 -14.03 15.33 -0.97
N ASP A 69 -15.27 15.44 -1.46
CA ASP A 69 -16.05 14.38 -2.11
C ASP A 69 -16.64 13.21 -1.28
N LEU A 70 -17.43 13.52 -0.24
CA LEU A 70 -18.51 12.61 0.18
C LEU A 70 -19.86 12.90 -0.52
N VAL A 71 -19.92 13.82 -1.49
CA VAL A 71 -21.18 14.28 -2.10
C VAL A 71 -21.67 13.39 -3.25
N GLU A 72 -20.83 12.59 -3.93
CA GLU A 72 -21.27 11.84 -5.13
C GLU A 72 -21.70 10.38 -4.93
N ARG A 73 -22.03 9.94 -3.70
CA ARG A 73 -22.62 8.60 -3.45
C ARG A 73 -24.08 8.62 -3.00
N LYS A 74 -24.82 9.68 -3.31
CA LYS A 74 -26.29 9.70 -3.24
C LYS A 74 -26.88 10.26 -4.53
N SER A 75 -26.70 9.57 -5.65
CA SER A 75 -27.60 9.59 -6.82
C SER A 75 -27.08 8.62 -7.90
N ALA A 76 -27.44 7.34 -7.78
CA ALA A 76 -27.61 6.38 -8.89
C ALA A 76 -28.27 5.12 -8.35
#